data_AF-A0A7V6CDM4-F1
#
_entry.id   AF-A0A7V6CDM4-F1
#
_cell.length_a   1.000
_cell.length_b   1.000
_cell.length_c   1.000
_cell.angle_alpha   90.00
_cell.angle_beta   90.00
_cell.angle_gamma   90.00
#
_symmetry.space_group_name_H-M   'P 1'
#
loop_
_entity.id
_entity.type
_entity.pdbx_description
1 polymer ?
#
loop_
_entity_poly.entity_id
_entity_poly.type
_entity_poly.pdbx_seq_one_letter_code
_entity_poly.pdbx_strand_id
1 'polypeptide(L)' 'MVGKTPPPYEKLVGDLAGAYSRRINIQHRLVYQVIDEQKVVKILRMWTHYE' A
#
# COMPACT_ATOMS: atom_id res chain seq x y z
N MET A 1 -12.47 20.26 -13.21
CA MET A 1 -12.04 18.85 -13.18
C MET A 1 -10.65 18.80 -12.56
N VAL A 2 -10.56 18.54 -11.25
CA VAL A 2 -9.26 18.36 -10.58
C VAL A 2 -8.86 16.90 -10.82
N GLY A 3 -7.74 16.67 -11.50
CA GLY A 3 -7.20 15.32 -11.70
C GLY A 3 -7.02 14.66 -10.34
N LYS A 4 -7.53 13.43 -10.17
CA LYS A 4 -7.39 12.70 -8.91
C LYS A 4 -5.91 12.47 -8.62
N THR A 5 -5.35 13.23 -7.68
CA THR A 5 -4.06 12.89 -7.08
C THR A 5 -4.22 11.52 -6.42
N PRO A 6 -3.46 10.50 -6.83
CA PRO A 6 -3.59 9.18 -6.23
C PRO A 6 -3.30 9.28 -4.72
N PRO A 7 -4.06 8.59 -3.85
CA PRO A 7 -3.79 8.58 -2.41
C PRO A 7 -2.32 8.27 -2.14
N PRO A 8 -1.67 9.01 -1.22
CA PRO A 8 -0.24 8.87 -0.95
C PRO A 8 0.08 7.46 -0.46
N TYR A 9 1.31 7.03 -0.76
CA TYR A 9 1.90 5.80 -0.24
C TYR A 9 3.16 6.14 0.56
N GLU A 10 3.53 5.24 1.45
CA GLU A 10 4.68 5.36 2.35
C GLU A 10 5.55 4.12 2.19
N LYS A 11 6.88 4.29 2.05
CA LYS A 11 7.82 3.16 2.08
C LYS A 11 8.04 2.73 3.52
N LEU A 12 7.92 1.43 3.79
CA LEU A 12 8.11 0.88 5.13
C LEU A 12 9.59 0.59 5.40
N VAL A 13 9.95 0.58 6.69
CA VAL A 13 11.31 0.33 7.21
C VAL A 13 11.28 -0.82 8.25
N GLY A 14 12.44 -1.30 8.68
CA GLY A 14 12.57 -2.41 9.63
C GLY A 14 12.22 -3.75 8.99
N ASP A 15 11.48 -4.60 9.70
CA ASP A 15 11.11 -5.96 9.23
C ASP A 15 10.28 -5.96 7.93
N LEU A 16 9.65 -4.83 7.60
CA LEU A 16 8.88 -4.63 6.37
C LEU A 16 9.63 -3.75 5.34
N ALA A 17 10.95 -3.60 5.47
CA ALA A 17 11.75 -2.85 4.50
C ALA A 17 11.55 -3.39 3.08
N GLY A 18 11.28 -2.49 2.13
CA GLY A 18 10.99 -2.83 0.74
C GLY A 18 9.50 -3.02 0.42
N ALA A 19 8.63 -3.06 1.44
CA ALA A 19 7.20 -2.94 1.26
C ALA A 19 6.75 -1.46 1.31
N TYR A 20 5.54 -1.23 0.80
CA TYR A 20 4.86 0.04 0.76
C TYR A 20 3.52 -0.08 1.49
N SER A 21 3.11 1.01 2.12
CA SER A 21 1.81 1.16 2.74
C SER A 21 0.99 2.21 2.03
N ARG A 22 -0.29 1.94 1.78
CA ARG A 22 -1.24 2.89 1.21
C ARG A 22 -2.55 2.89 1.97
N ARG A 23 -3.06 4.08 2.27
CA ARG A 23 -4.39 4.25 2.87
C ARG A 23 -5.44 4.19 1.76
N ILE A 24 -6.37 3.24 1.85
CA ILE A 24 -7.47 3.09 0.90
C ILE A 24 -8.66 3.96 1.33
N ASN A 25 -8.98 3.94 2.62
CA ASN A 25 -9.93 4.85 3.27
C ASN A 25 -9.47 5.10 4.73
N ILE A 26 -10.24 5.84 5.54
CA ILE A 26 -9.83 6.17 6.91
C ILE A 26 -9.60 4.93 7.81
N GLN A 27 -10.26 3.81 7.51
CA GLN A 27 -10.21 2.55 8.26
C GLN A 27 -9.30 1.47 7.64
N HIS A 28 -8.91 1.61 6.37
CA HIS A 28 -8.23 0.54 5.64
C HIS A 28 -6.84 0.95 5.16
N ARG A 29 -5.87 0.08 5.47
CA ARG A 29 -4.48 0.21 5.02
C ARG A 29 -4.08 -1.05 4.28
N LEU A 30 -3.56 -0.86 3.07
CA LEU A 30 -2.96 -1.90 2.26
C LEU A 30 -1.45 -1.87 2.47
N VAL A 31 -0.83 -3.03 2.66
CA VAL A 31 0.62 -3.15 2.54
C VAL A 31 0.96 -4.13 1.43
N TYR A 32 1.83 -3.68 0.54
CA TYR A 32 2.18 -4.37 -0.69
C TYR A 32 3.66 -4.19 -1.02
N GLN A 33 4.19 -5.05 -1.86
CA GLN A 33 5.53 -4.92 -2.44
C GLN A 33 5.40 -4.80 -3.95
N VAL A 34 6.25 -3.97 -4.56
CA VAL A 34 6.37 -3.90 -6.02
C VAL A 34 7.57 -4.73 -6.43
N ILE A 35 7.36 -5.66 -7.37
CA ILE A 35 8.40 -6.48 -7.98
C ILE A 35 8.48 -6.04 -9.44
N ASP A 36 9.35 -5.06 -9.70
CA ASP A 36 9.38 -4.32 -10.97
C ASP A 36 9.74 -5.23 -12.16
N GLU A 37 10.67 -6.16 -11.97
CA GLU A 37 11.14 -7.08 -13.02
C GLU A 37 10.00 -7.96 -13.55
N GLN A 38 9.08 -8.32 -12.66
CA GLN A 38 7.93 -9.17 -12.97
C GLN A 38 6.68 -8.36 -13.29
N LYS A 39 6.72 -7.02 -13.12
CA LYS A 39 5.54 -6.13 -13.18
C LYS A 39 4.40 -6.60 -12.26
N VAL A 40 4.77 -7.10 -11.07
CA VAL A 40 3.81 -7.65 -10.09
C VAL A 40 3.74 -6.76 -8.86
N VAL A 41 2.51 -6.56 -8.38
CA VAL A 41 2.25 -5.99 -7.05
C VAL A 41 1.82 -7.12 -6.12
N LYS A 42 2.68 -7.49 -5.17
CA LYS A 42 2.40 -8.54 -4.19
C LYS A 42 1.71 -7.94 -2.98
N ILE A 43 0.47 -8.35 -2.72
CA ILE A 43 -0.26 -7.93 -1.52
C ILE A 43 0.21 -8.78 -0.34
N LEU A 44 0.66 -8.11 0.74
CA LEU A 44 1.14 -8.79 1.94
C LEU A 44 0.06 -8.87 3.02
N ARG A 45 -0.72 -7.79 3.19
CA ARG A 45 -1.78 -7.68 4.19
C ARG A 45 -2.77 -6.59 3.82
N MET A 46 -4.04 -6.80 4.16
CA MET A 46 -5.09 -5.78 4.09
C MET A 46 -5.69 -5.62 5.47
N TRP A 47 -5.54 -4.44 6.07
CA TRP A 47 -6.08 -4.15 7.39
C TRP A 47 -7.51 -3.64 7.22
N THR A 48 -8.48 -4.47 7.57
CA THR A 48 -9.86 -4.04 7.82
C THR A 48 -9.97 -3.74 9.30
N HIS A 49 -10.21 -2.49 9.70
CA HIS A 49 -10.53 -2.22 11.10
C HIS A 49 -12.03 -2.40 11.33
N TYR A 50 -12.35 -3.33 12.24
CA TYR A 50 -13.68 -3.81 12.67
C TYR A 50 -14.48 -4.53 11.57
N GLU A 51 -14.84 -5.79 11.85
CA GLU A 51 -16.07 -6.38 11.31
C GLU A 51 -17.29 -5.64 11.86
#